data_AF-A0A3S4SLB2-F1
#
_entry.id   AF-A0A3S4SLB2-F1
#
_cell.length_a   1.000
_cell.length_b   1.000
_cell.length_c   1.000
_cell.angle_alpha   90.00
_cell.angle_beta   90.00
_cell.angle_gamma   90.00
#
_symmetry.space_group_name_H-M   'P 1'
#
loop_
_entity.id
_entity.type
_entity.pdbx_description
1 polymer ?
#
loop_
_entity_poly.entity_id
_entity_poly.type
_entity_poly.pdbx_seq_one_letter_code
_entity_poly.pdbx_strand_id
1 'polypeptide(L)'
;MLRAHQIYDPAKPVRDPAEKASPEGFGFMPRYFAQRAKHTGTADTHWIENRAPLLPEDFSMAYWNGAHPSLQLPHLKPNHIYELGFTGMVHSFQAPNQHFTVELPVETVFIHAYTAANQSLCKDMVLDTVFVDVEKRRIDCNYRTSFAEELEIASCQLRFIARHERGDQIAAAQACRDSQTEFIPIPPSLTAHA
;
A
#
# COMPACT_ATOMS: atom_id res chain seq x y z
N MET A 1 -8.62 -35.77 23.58
CA MET A 1 -7.77 -34.55 23.66
C MET A 1 -7.82 -33.85 22.32
N LEU A 2 -8.13 -32.56 22.28
CA LEU A 2 -7.95 -31.76 21.06
C LEU A 2 -6.45 -31.52 20.87
N ARG A 3 -5.99 -31.62 19.62
CA ARG A 3 -4.60 -31.31 19.28
C ARG A 3 -4.36 -29.82 19.56
N ALA A 4 -3.21 -29.47 20.13
CA ALA A 4 -2.83 -28.07 20.30
C ALA A 4 -2.87 -27.35 18.95
N HIS A 5 -3.23 -26.06 18.97
CA HIS A 5 -3.15 -25.21 17.79
C HIS A 5 -1.72 -25.22 17.25
N GLN A 6 -1.58 -25.40 15.94
CA GLN A 6 -0.28 -25.43 15.28
C GLN A 6 -0.12 -24.11 14.54
N ILE A 7 1.03 -23.44 14.74
CA ILE A 7 1.37 -22.16 14.12
C ILE A 7 2.26 -22.32 12.88
N TYR A 8 2.33 -23.54 12.34
CA TYR A 8 3.10 -23.89 11.15
C TYR A 8 2.18 -24.24 9.98
N ASP A 9 2.71 -24.18 8.77
CA ASP A 9 2.02 -24.57 7.54
C ASP A 9 1.60 -26.06 7.64
N PRO A 10 0.31 -26.40 7.56
CA PRO A 10 -0.14 -27.79 7.58
C PRO A 10 0.45 -28.66 6.46
N ALA A 11 0.80 -28.04 5.31
CA ALA A 11 1.48 -28.72 4.20
C ALA A 11 2.97 -28.95 4.48
N LYS A 12 3.57 -28.20 5.42
CA LYS A 12 4.98 -28.29 5.83
C LYS A 12 5.11 -28.28 7.35
N PRO A 13 4.62 -29.33 8.03
CA PRO A 13 4.63 -29.37 9.48
C PRO A 13 6.06 -29.45 10.01
N VAL A 14 6.36 -28.66 11.04
CA VAL A 14 7.65 -28.73 11.74
C VAL A 14 7.71 -30.04 12.52
N ARG A 15 8.72 -30.87 12.23
CA ARG A 15 8.87 -32.20 12.86
C ARG A 15 10.03 -32.27 13.83
N ASP A 16 11.02 -31.39 13.66
CA ASP A 16 12.22 -31.31 14.48
C ASP A 16 12.39 -29.87 14.99
N PRO A 17 12.66 -29.64 16.29
CA PRO A 17 12.95 -28.30 16.82
C PRO A 17 14.11 -27.57 16.14
N ALA A 18 15.06 -28.27 15.51
CA ALA A 18 16.20 -27.71 14.78
C ALA A 18 15.87 -27.36 13.32
N GLU A 19 14.68 -27.70 12.84
CA GLU A 19 14.24 -27.42 11.48
C GLU A 19 14.08 -25.91 11.25
N LYS A 20 14.62 -25.41 10.14
CA LYS A 20 14.39 -24.04 9.70
C LYS A 20 13.06 -23.94 8.97
N ALA A 21 11.99 -23.64 9.69
CA ALA A 21 10.69 -23.38 9.12
C ALA A 21 10.50 -21.89 8.79
N SER A 22 9.68 -21.61 7.78
CA SER A 22 9.20 -20.25 7.54
C SER A 22 8.18 -19.88 8.62
N PRO A 23 8.25 -18.67 9.20
CA PRO A 23 7.23 -18.21 10.12
C PRO A 23 5.91 -18.01 9.36
N GLU A 24 4.89 -18.76 9.74
CA GLU A 24 3.53 -18.57 9.22
C GLU A 24 2.75 -17.61 10.13
N GLY A 25 1.89 -16.80 9.52
CA GLY A 25 1.01 -15.91 10.27
C GLY A 25 0.47 -14.75 9.43
N PHE A 26 -0.58 -14.12 9.98
CA PHE A 26 -1.25 -12.98 9.35
C PHE A 26 -0.70 -11.62 9.82
N GLY A 27 0.22 -11.63 10.78
CA GLY A 27 0.82 -10.43 11.35
C GLY A 27 1.97 -9.85 10.52
N PHE A 28 2.41 -8.65 10.90
CA PHE A 28 3.58 -8.04 10.29
C PHE A 28 4.86 -8.80 10.65
N MET A 29 5.69 -9.09 9.65
CA MET A 29 7.06 -9.54 9.85
C MET A 29 7.92 -8.39 10.40
N PRO A 30 8.56 -8.51 11.56
CA PRO A 30 9.40 -7.45 12.14
C PRO A 30 10.59 -7.05 11.25
N ARG A 31 11.03 -5.79 11.33
CA ARG A 31 12.14 -5.25 10.51
C ARG A 31 13.46 -6.02 10.68
N TYR A 32 13.71 -6.56 11.87
CA TYR A 32 14.96 -7.28 12.19
C TYR A 32 14.94 -8.76 11.79
N PHE A 33 13.81 -9.29 11.30
CA PHE A 33 13.79 -10.65 10.79
C PHE A 33 14.66 -10.76 9.55
N ALA A 34 15.40 -11.87 9.42
CA ALA A 34 16.35 -12.10 8.32
C ALA A 34 15.72 -11.90 6.92
N GLN A 35 14.43 -12.23 6.76
CA GLN A 35 13.69 -12.03 5.51
C GLN A 35 13.57 -10.56 5.09
N ARG A 36 13.49 -9.63 6.06
CA ARG A 36 13.46 -8.18 5.79
C ARG A 36 14.84 -7.56 5.86
N ALA A 37 15.67 -7.98 6.82
CA ALA A 37 17.02 -7.44 7.01
C ALA A 37 17.90 -7.56 5.76
N LYS A 38 17.72 -8.61 4.94
CA LYS A 38 18.46 -8.76 3.66
C LYS A 38 18.21 -7.63 2.64
N HIS A 39 17.15 -6.82 2.83
CA HIS A 39 16.78 -5.73 1.93
C HIS A 39 17.37 -4.37 2.33
N THR A 40 18.13 -4.29 3.42
CA THR A 40 18.77 -3.03 3.86
C THR A 40 19.93 -2.59 2.98
N GLY A 41 20.41 -3.47 2.09
CA GLY A 41 21.61 -3.24 1.30
C GLY A 41 22.91 -3.36 2.11
N THR A 42 24.01 -3.04 1.47
CA THR A 42 25.39 -3.17 1.96
C THR A 42 25.83 -1.90 2.68
N ALA A 43 26.08 -1.99 3.99
CA ALA A 43 26.54 -0.88 4.84
C ALA A 43 28.00 -1.09 5.27
N ASP A 44 28.92 -1.02 4.32
CA ASP A 44 30.36 -1.20 4.53
C ASP A 44 31.11 0.14 4.70
N THR A 45 32.44 0.09 4.86
CA THR A 45 33.29 1.29 5.01
C THR A 45 33.14 2.25 3.85
N HIS A 46 33.00 1.75 2.61
CA HIS A 46 32.83 2.61 1.44
C HIS A 46 31.51 3.38 1.51
N TRP A 47 30.41 2.73 1.90
CA TRP A 47 29.14 3.41 2.16
C TRP A 47 29.28 4.47 3.26
N ILE A 48 29.95 4.16 4.37
CA ILE A 48 30.18 5.11 5.47
C ILE A 48 30.94 6.35 5.00
N GLU A 49 32.01 6.17 4.24
CA GLU A 49 32.90 7.27 3.82
C GLU A 49 32.32 8.13 2.71
N ASN A 50 31.51 7.55 1.80
CA ASN A 50 31.17 8.20 0.53
C ASN A 50 29.67 8.42 0.28
N ARG A 51 28.78 7.77 1.03
CA ARG A 51 27.33 7.77 0.73
C ARG A 51 26.44 8.05 1.91
N ALA A 52 26.82 7.65 3.12
CA ALA A 52 26.09 7.98 4.32
C ALA A 52 25.83 9.49 4.40
N PRO A 53 24.60 9.95 4.71
CA PRO A 53 23.46 9.19 5.25
C PRO A 53 22.47 8.62 4.21
N LEU A 54 22.76 8.68 2.90
CA LEU A 54 21.86 8.13 1.88
C LEU A 54 21.80 6.60 1.95
N LEU A 55 20.67 6.02 1.53
CA LEU A 55 20.49 4.56 1.48
C LEU A 55 21.56 3.89 0.61
N PRO A 56 22.03 2.68 0.95
CA PRO A 56 22.90 1.87 0.09
C PRO A 56 22.34 1.72 -1.33
N GLU A 57 23.22 1.55 -2.31
CA GLU A 57 22.82 1.43 -3.72
C GLU A 57 21.99 0.19 -4.02
N ASP A 58 22.26 -0.89 -3.30
CA ASP A 58 21.55 -2.17 -3.35
C ASP A 58 20.38 -2.25 -2.35
N PHE A 59 20.00 -1.14 -1.71
CA PHE A 59 18.80 -1.09 -0.87
C PHE A 59 17.56 -1.44 -1.69
N SER A 60 16.73 -2.34 -1.15
CA SER A 60 15.48 -2.73 -1.79
C SER A 60 14.29 -2.15 -1.03
N MET A 61 13.38 -1.49 -1.75
CA MET A 61 12.11 -0.99 -1.18
C MET A 61 11.25 -2.10 -0.56
N ALA A 62 11.49 -3.38 -0.91
CA ALA A 62 10.88 -4.53 -0.26
C ALA A 62 11.16 -4.57 1.25
N TYR A 63 12.22 -3.90 1.73
CA TYR A 63 12.48 -3.71 3.17
C TYR A 63 11.26 -3.16 3.91
N TRP A 64 10.50 -2.25 3.28
CA TRP A 64 9.34 -1.59 3.90
C TRP A 64 8.07 -2.44 3.88
N ASN A 65 8.03 -3.52 3.10
CA ASN A 65 6.89 -4.44 3.09
C ASN A 65 6.97 -5.39 4.29
N GLY A 66 6.06 -5.21 5.24
CA GLY A 66 5.95 -6.04 6.42
C GLY A 66 5.02 -7.25 6.26
N ALA A 67 4.32 -7.41 5.14
CA ALA A 67 3.39 -8.51 4.95
C ALA A 67 4.15 -9.84 4.76
N HIS A 68 3.54 -10.95 5.20
CA HIS A 68 4.03 -12.29 4.88
C HIS A 68 4.18 -12.44 3.35
N PRO A 69 5.20 -13.14 2.82
CA PRO A 69 5.42 -13.23 1.37
C PRO A 69 4.22 -13.71 0.56
N SER A 70 3.38 -14.59 1.11
CA SER A 70 2.14 -15.05 0.43
C SER A 70 1.01 -14.00 0.39
N LEU A 71 1.16 -12.91 1.16
CA LEU A 71 0.22 -11.79 1.25
C LEU A 71 0.76 -10.54 0.54
N GLN A 72 1.88 -10.66 -0.18
CA GLN A 72 2.42 -9.57 -1.00
C GLN A 72 1.87 -9.67 -2.41
N LEU A 73 1.24 -8.60 -2.87
CA LEU A 73 0.59 -8.49 -4.16
C LEU A 73 1.21 -7.34 -4.95
N PRO A 74 1.14 -7.33 -6.30
CA PRO A 74 1.31 -6.09 -7.05
C PRO A 74 0.34 -5.01 -6.56
N HIS A 75 0.67 -3.74 -6.79
CA HIS A 75 -0.22 -2.63 -6.42
C HIS A 75 -1.62 -2.81 -7.01
N LEU A 76 -2.63 -2.52 -6.19
CA LEU A 76 -4.02 -2.59 -6.61
C LEU A 76 -4.29 -1.53 -7.68
N LYS A 77 -4.99 -1.94 -8.73
CA LYS A 77 -5.29 -1.06 -9.87
C LYS A 77 -6.27 0.03 -9.42
N PRO A 78 -5.98 1.31 -9.73
CA PRO A 78 -6.95 2.39 -9.53
C PRO A 78 -8.27 2.10 -10.25
N ASN A 79 -9.39 2.59 -9.70
CA ASN A 79 -10.72 2.47 -10.29
C ASN A 79 -11.22 1.01 -10.46
N HIS A 80 -10.63 0.06 -9.73
CA HIS A 80 -11.06 -1.33 -9.68
C HIS A 80 -11.75 -1.64 -8.34
N ILE A 81 -12.68 -2.59 -8.35
CA ILE A 81 -13.28 -3.15 -7.13
C ILE A 81 -12.73 -4.56 -6.99
N TYR A 82 -12.01 -4.80 -5.90
CA TYR A 82 -11.46 -6.11 -5.59
C TYR A 82 -12.40 -6.84 -4.63
N GLU A 83 -12.62 -8.13 -4.83
CA GLU A 83 -13.28 -8.97 -3.84
C GLU A 83 -12.21 -9.62 -2.94
N LEU A 84 -12.34 -9.43 -1.63
CA LEU A 84 -11.49 -10.05 -0.62
C LEU A 84 -12.27 -11.18 0.04
N GLY A 85 -11.83 -12.43 -0.17
CA GLY A 85 -12.39 -13.62 0.46
C GLY A 85 -11.67 -13.98 1.75
N PHE A 86 -12.43 -14.22 2.81
CA PHE A 86 -11.92 -14.61 4.13
C PHE A 86 -12.51 -15.97 4.51
N THR A 87 -11.66 -16.92 4.89
CA THR A 87 -12.09 -18.28 5.29
C THR A 87 -11.44 -18.65 6.62
N GLY A 88 -12.24 -19.13 7.57
CA GLY A 88 -11.75 -19.56 8.88
C GLY A 88 -11.33 -18.42 9.81
N MET A 89 -11.59 -17.17 9.43
CA MET A 89 -11.18 -15.96 10.19
C MET A 89 -12.24 -15.52 11.21
N VAL A 90 -13.45 -16.06 11.12
CA VAL A 90 -14.59 -15.72 11.99
C VAL A 90 -15.26 -16.99 12.51
N HIS A 91 -16.03 -16.88 13.57
CA HIS A 91 -16.78 -18.02 14.10
C HIS A 91 -17.91 -18.46 13.16
N SER A 92 -18.26 -19.74 13.18
CA SER A 92 -19.30 -20.32 12.31
C SER A 92 -20.70 -19.72 12.50
N PHE A 93 -20.99 -19.13 13.67
CA PHE A 93 -22.24 -18.41 13.91
C PHE A 93 -22.27 -17.01 13.29
N GLN A 94 -21.11 -16.44 12.93
CA GLN A 94 -21.01 -15.14 12.25
C GLN A 94 -21.12 -15.29 10.73
N ALA A 95 -20.53 -16.35 10.19
CA ALA A 95 -20.59 -16.67 8.76
C ALA A 95 -20.72 -18.19 8.55
N PRO A 96 -21.72 -18.66 7.77
CA PRO A 96 -21.80 -20.05 7.35
C PRO A 96 -20.47 -20.49 6.72
N ASN A 97 -20.04 -21.72 7.01
CA ASN A 97 -18.73 -22.26 6.58
C ASN A 97 -17.51 -21.40 6.98
N GLN A 98 -17.69 -20.44 7.90
CA GLN A 98 -16.66 -19.48 8.30
C GLN A 98 -16.08 -18.70 7.11
N HIS A 99 -16.88 -18.51 6.06
CA HIS A 99 -16.46 -17.82 4.84
C HIS A 99 -17.31 -16.58 4.59
N PHE A 100 -16.65 -15.47 4.27
CA PHE A 100 -17.31 -14.23 3.85
C PHE A 100 -16.43 -13.46 2.88
N THR A 101 -17.05 -12.60 2.08
CA THR A 101 -16.37 -11.71 1.14
C THR A 101 -16.60 -10.25 1.51
N VAL A 102 -15.65 -9.39 1.13
CA VAL A 102 -15.75 -7.93 1.26
C VAL A 102 -15.29 -7.30 -0.05
N GLU A 103 -16.09 -6.39 -0.59
CA GLU A 103 -15.67 -5.56 -1.73
C GLU A 103 -14.78 -4.41 -1.25
N LEU A 104 -13.62 -4.27 -1.90
CA LEU A 104 -12.67 -3.20 -1.67
C LEU A 104 -12.59 -2.31 -2.92
N PRO A 105 -13.30 -1.17 -2.94
CA PRO A 105 -13.14 -0.19 -4.01
C PRO A 105 -11.81 0.54 -3.88
N VAL A 106 -11.05 0.63 -4.97
CA VAL A 106 -9.81 1.41 -5.04
C VAL A 106 -10.14 2.81 -5.54
N GLU A 107 -10.30 3.72 -4.58
CA GLU A 107 -10.67 5.11 -4.83
C GLU A 107 -9.53 5.94 -5.42
N THR A 108 -9.88 7.06 -6.07
CA THR A 108 -8.90 7.99 -6.65
C THR A 108 -8.46 8.99 -5.59
N VAL A 109 -7.27 8.77 -5.03
CA VAL A 109 -6.65 9.63 -4.02
C VAL A 109 -5.38 10.25 -4.62
N PHE A 110 -5.21 11.55 -4.43
CA PHE A 110 -4.06 12.26 -4.97
C PHE A 110 -3.70 13.48 -4.12
N ILE A 111 -2.48 13.96 -4.31
CA ILE A 111 -2.00 15.18 -3.68
C ILE A 111 -2.04 16.31 -4.71
N HIS A 112 -2.59 17.45 -4.30
CA HIS A 112 -2.36 18.73 -4.95
C HIS A 112 -1.32 19.50 -4.14
N ALA A 113 -0.13 19.69 -4.69
CA ALA A 113 1.00 20.30 -4.02
C ALA A 113 1.32 21.67 -4.61
N TYR A 114 1.81 22.58 -3.76
CA TYR A 114 2.33 23.89 -4.14
C TYR A 114 3.81 23.96 -3.75
N THR A 115 4.62 24.43 -4.68
CA THR A 115 6.06 24.66 -4.51
C THR A 115 6.32 26.04 -3.93
N ALA A 116 7.52 26.26 -3.37
CA ALA A 116 7.97 27.59 -2.93
C ALA A 116 8.00 28.61 -4.09
N ALA A 117 8.19 28.14 -5.33
CA ALA A 117 8.15 28.95 -6.55
C ALA A 117 6.72 29.29 -7.04
N ASN A 118 5.69 29.05 -6.22
CA ASN A 118 4.28 29.31 -6.54
C ASN A 118 3.75 28.53 -7.76
N GLN A 119 4.39 27.40 -8.08
CA GLN A 119 3.87 26.42 -9.05
C GLN A 119 3.05 25.37 -8.32
N SER A 120 1.98 24.87 -8.96
CA SER A 120 1.21 23.74 -8.45
C SER A 120 1.36 22.51 -9.32
N LEU A 121 1.23 21.34 -8.71
CA LEU A 121 1.23 20.05 -9.40
C LEU A 121 0.32 19.06 -8.69
N CYS A 122 -0.27 18.15 -9.46
CA CYS A 122 -1.02 17.02 -8.94
C CYS A 122 -0.20 15.74 -9.07
N LYS A 123 -0.25 14.88 -8.06
CA LYS A 123 0.40 13.56 -8.09
C LYS A 123 -0.52 12.49 -7.51
N ASP A 124 -0.75 11.44 -8.28
CA ASP A 124 -1.48 10.25 -7.85
C ASP A 124 -0.85 9.66 -6.57
N MET A 125 -1.71 9.15 -5.69
CA MET A 125 -1.30 8.29 -4.58
C MET A 125 -1.65 6.84 -4.90
N VAL A 126 -0.75 5.93 -4.57
CA VAL A 126 -0.92 4.50 -4.80
C VAL A 126 -1.42 3.85 -3.53
N LEU A 127 -2.48 3.03 -3.62
CA LEU A 127 -2.90 2.15 -2.53
C LEU A 127 -1.83 1.07 -2.34
N ASP A 128 -0.98 1.26 -1.34
CA ASP A 128 0.20 0.43 -1.12
C ASP A 128 -0.03 -0.66 -0.07
N THR A 129 -0.90 -0.42 0.91
CA THR A 129 -1.18 -1.41 1.96
C THR A 129 -2.65 -1.46 2.30
N VAL A 130 -3.19 -2.67 2.32
CA VAL A 130 -4.50 -2.99 2.87
C VAL A 130 -4.26 -3.75 4.16
N PHE A 131 -4.65 -3.16 5.28
CA PHE A 131 -4.57 -3.79 6.59
C PHE A 131 -5.96 -4.24 7.00
N VAL A 132 -6.10 -5.53 7.34
CA VAL A 132 -7.37 -6.11 7.74
C VAL A 132 -7.32 -6.45 9.23
N ASP A 133 -8.09 -5.73 10.02
CA ASP A 133 -8.37 -6.05 11.41
C ASP A 133 -9.71 -6.79 11.48
N VAL A 134 -9.63 -8.13 11.53
CA VAL A 134 -10.82 -8.99 11.56
C VAL A 134 -11.58 -8.84 12.88
N GLU A 135 -10.87 -8.62 13.99
CA GLU A 135 -11.46 -8.49 15.32
C GLU A 135 -12.28 -7.20 15.42
N LYS A 136 -11.70 -6.07 15.00
CA LYS A 136 -12.40 -4.77 14.93
C LYS A 136 -13.29 -4.63 13.71
N ARG A 137 -13.32 -5.61 12.81
CA ARG A 137 -14.06 -5.61 11.53
C ARG A 137 -13.78 -4.36 10.70
N ARG A 138 -12.50 -4.03 10.55
CA ARG A 138 -12.04 -2.81 9.88
C ARG A 138 -10.99 -3.15 8.83
N ILE A 139 -11.09 -2.48 7.69
CA ILE A 139 -10.07 -2.49 6.66
C ILE A 139 -9.49 -1.08 6.58
N ASP A 140 -8.19 -0.95 6.83
CA ASP A 140 -7.46 0.30 6.75
C ASP A 140 -6.64 0.32 5.44
N CYS A 141 -6.86 1.34 4.61
CA CYS A 141 -6.18 1.52 3.32
C CYS A 141 -5.12 2.62 3.42
N ASN A 142 -3.85 2.27 3.20
CA ASN A 142 -2.74 3.22 3.21
C ASN A 142 -2.33 3.59 1.78
N TYR A 143 -2.50 4.86 1.45
CA TYR A 143 -2.09 5.45 0.20
C TYR A 143 -0.76 6.19 0.38
N ARG A 144 0.18 5.99 -0.54
CA ARG A 144 1.49 6.68 -0.48
C ARG A 144 1.89 7.29 -1.81
N THR A 145 2.67 8.35 -1.71
CA THR A 145 3.40 8.99 -2.80
C THR A 145 4.64 9.66 -2.23
N SER A 146 5.56 10.10 -3.08
CA SER A 146 6.78 10.81 -2.68
C SER A 146 7.03 11.98 -3.63
N PHE A 147 7.77 12.98 -3.17
CA PHE A 147 8.21 14.11 -3.99
C PHE A 147 9.73 14.16 -3.97
N ALA A 148 10.30 14.65 -5.08
CA ALA A 148 11.72 14.96 -5.12
C ALA A 148 11.96 16.19 -4.23
N GLU A 149 13.05 16.21 -3.47
CA GLU A 149 13.36 17.30 -2.54
C GLU A 149 13.54 18.62 -3.28
N GLU A 150 14.05 18.56 -4.51
CA GLU A 150 14.29 19.68 -5.42
C GLU A 150 13.01 20.41 -5.84
N LEU A 151 11.84 19.81 -5.63
CA LEU A 151 10.56 20.47 -5.88
C LEU A 151 10.21 21.51 -4.81
N GLU A 152 10.91 21.51 -3.68
CA GLU A 152 10.71 22.45 -2.56
C GLU A 152 9.21 22.64 -2.24
N ILE A 153 8.55 21.52 -1.96
CA ILE A 153 7.10 21.49 -1.70
C ILE A 153 6.80 22.30 -0.43
N ALA A 154 6.11 23.42 -0.60
CA ALA A 154 5.75 24.34 0.48
C ALA A 154 4.44 23.96 1.18
N SER A 155 3.48 23.39 0.44
CA SER A 155 2.25 22.86 1.02
C SER A 155 1.63 21.76 0.16
N CYS A 156 0.82 20.90 0.79
CA CYS A 156 0.09 19.83 0.15
C CYS A 156 -1.36 19.81 0.62
N GLN A 157 -2.27 19.48 -0.29
CA GLN A 157 -3.65 19.14 0.01
C GLN A 157 -3.93 17.71 -0.43
N LEU A 158 -4.51 16.92 0.48
CA LEU A 158 -5.07 15.61 0.13
C LEU A 158 -6.39 15.82 -0.61
N ARG A 159 -6.54 15.17 -1.76
CA ARG A 159 -7.73 15.22 -2.59
C ARG A 159 -8.23 13.81 -2.85
N PHE A 160 -9.55 13.69 -2.92
CA PHE A 160 -10.28 12.43 -3.09
C PHE A 160 -11.37 12.65 -4.12
N ILE A 161 -11.51 11.70 -5.04
CA ILE A 161 -12.62 11.64 -5.99
C ILE A 161 -13.22 10.24 -5.86
N ALA A 162 -14.49 10.17 -5.47
CA ALA A 162 -15.17 8.89 -5.37
C ALA A 162 -15.29 8.27 -6.77
N ARG A 163 -15.24 6.93 -6.84
CA ARG A 163 -15.31 6.20 -8.11
C ARG A 163 -16.47 6.62 -9.03
N HIS A 164 -17.64 6.85 -8.44
CA HIS A 164 -18.84 7.21 -9.18
C HIS A 164 -18.86 8.69 -9.63
N GLU A 165 -18.07 9.57 -9.02
CA GLU A 165 -17.96 11.00 -9.36
C GLU A 165 -16.87 11.28 -10.39
N ARG A 166 -16.03 10.27 -10.70
CA ARG A 166 -14.85 10.42 -11.57
C ARG A 166 -15.18 10.96 -12.96
N GLY A 167 -16.30 10.53 -13.55
CA GLY A 167 -16.72 11.01 -14.87
C GLY A 167 -17.05 12.51 -14.86
N ASP A 168 -17.82 12.95 -13.87
CA ASP A 168 -18.22 14.35 -13.72
C ASP A 168 -17.01 15.25 -13.44
N GLN A 169 -16.07 14.78 -12.61
CA GLN A 169 -14.85 15.52 -12.31
C GLN A 169 -13.96 15.73 -13.54
N ILE A 170 -13.85 14.71 -14.41
CA ILE A 170 -13.10 14.80 -15.67
C ILE A 170 -13.75 15.82 -16.61
N ALA A 171 -15.07 15.71 -16.80
CA ALA A 171 -15.81 16.63 -17.67
C ALA A 171 -15.74 18.08 -17.18
N ALA A 172 -15.81 18.30 -15.87
CA ALA A 172 -15.66 19.62 -15.26
C ALA A 172 -14.25 20.20 -15.49
N ALA A 173 -13.20 19.38 -15.34
CA ALA A 173 -11.83 19.81 -15.57
C ALA A 173 -11.57 20.18 -17.05
N GLN A 174 -12.14 19.42 -17.98
CA GLN A 174 -12.13 19.74 -19.43
C GLN A 174 -12.77 21.09 -19.71
N ALA A 175 -14.01 21.28 -19.25
CA ALA A 175 -14.74 22.53 -19.47
C ALA A 175 -14.00 23.76 -18.92
N CYS A 176 -13.37 23.64 -17.75
CA CYS A 176 -12.60 24.72 -17.14
C CYS A 176 -11.30 25.04 -17.89
N ARG A 177 -10.64 24.03 -18.47
CA ARG A 177 -9.46 24.23 -19.32
C ARG A 177 -9.82 25.02 -20.58
N ASP A 178 -10.96 24.70 -21.19
CA ASP A 178 -11.43 25.37 -22.39
C ASP A 178 -11.87 26.82 -22.13
N SER A 179 -12.53 27.08 -20.98
CA SER A 179 -13.01 28.41 -20.62
C SER A 179 -11.94 29.32 -19.99
N GLN A 180 -10.81 28.77 -19.53
CA GLN A 180 -9.75 29.49 -18.80
C GLN A 180 -10.23 30.25 -17.54
N THR A 181 -11.38 29.88 -16.97
CA THR A 181 -11.99 30.60 -15.85
C THR A 181 -11.50 30.11 -14.49
N GLU A 182 -11.31 28.81 -14.32
CA GLU A 182 -10.98 28.18 -13.04
C GLU A 182 -10.05 26.97 -13.27
N PHE A 183 -9.28 26.58 -12.26
CA PHE A 183 -8.47 25.37 -12.29
C PHE A 183 -9.07 24.31 -11.38
N ILE A 184 -9.53 23.20 -11.97
CA ILE A 184 -9.99 22.04 -11.23
C ILE A 184 -8.82 21.03 -11.17
N PRO A 185 -8.25 20.78 -9.97
CA PRO A 185 -7.15 19.84 -9.84
C PRO A 185 -7.65 18.40 -10.05
N ILE A 186 -7.04 17.72 -11.01
CA ILE A 186 -7.22 16.29 -11.26
C ILE A 186 -5.84 15.63 -11.31
N PRO A 187 -5.71 14.36 -10.88
CA PRO A 187 -4.42 13.71 -10.92
C PRO A 187 -4.02 13.31 -12.35
N PRO A 188 -2.72 13.12 -12.60
CA PRO A 188 -2.20 12.70 -13.90
C PRO A 188 -2.94 11.48 -14.50
N SER A 189 -3.32 10.50 -13.67
CA SER A 189 -4.09 9.33 -14.13
C SER A 189 -5.48 9.65 -14.72
N LEU A 190 -6.03 10.83 -14.45
CA LEU A 190 -7.28 11.31 -15.06
C LEU A 190 -7.05 12.25 -16.23
N THR A 191 -5.90 12.93 -16.29
CA THR A 191 -5.63 13.96 -17.30
C THR A 191 -5.62 13.44 -18.74
N ALA A 192 -5.25 12.17 -18.97
CA ALA A 192 -5.33 11.55 -20.31
C ALA A 192 -6.77 11.39 -20.82
N HIS A 193 -7.76 11.49 -19.94
CA HIS A 193 -9.18 11.42 -20.24
C HIS A 193 -9.87 12.79 -20.13
N ALA A 194 -9.14 13.81 -19.66
CA ALA A 194 -9.58 15.17 -19.46
C ALA A 194 -9.06 16.11 -20.57
#